data_AF-A0AA96E4B0-F1
#
_entry.id   AF-A0AA96E4B0-F1
#
_cell.length_a   1.000
_cell.length_b   1.000
_cell.length_c   1.000
_cell.angle_alpha   90.00
_cell.angle_beta   90.00
_cell.angle_gamma   90.00
#
_symmetry.space_group_name_H-M   'P 1'
#
loop_
_entity.id
_entity.type
_entity.pdbx_description
1 polymer ?
#
loop_
_entity_poly.entity_id
_entity_poly.type
_entity_poly.pdbx_seq_one_letter_code
_entity_poly.pdbx_strand_id
1 'polypeptide(L)' 'MTTAANASSIRVSPAMGGFVATLRGQRATGRTHRDAALAVARKVYGAKVSVRSDYLRRSDPAANIQYRYHITHQRGAA' A
#
# COMPACT_ATOMS: atom_id res chain seq x y z
N MET A 1 -9.52 -22.88 3.23
CA MET A 1 -8.89 -21.89 4.13
C MET A 1 -8.16 -20.87 3.28
N THR A 2 -8.65 -19.63 3.23
CA THR A 2 -8.01 -18.54 2.47
C THR A 2 -6.85 -18.01 3.30
N THR A 3 -5.64 -18.49 3.02
CA THR A 3 -4.43 -17.94 3.63
C THR A 3 -4.21 -16.55 3.05
N ALA A 4 -4.69 -15.51 3.74
CA ALA A 4 -4.21 -14.16 3.50
C ALA A 4 -2.70 -14.20 3.80
N ALA A 5 -1.85 -14.30 2.79
CA ALA A 5 -0.42 -14.29 3.03
C ALA A 5 -0.04 -12.84 3.40
N ASN A 6 -0.02 -12.60 4.70
CA ASN A 6 0.79 -11.60 5.38
C ASN A 6 2.13 -11.45 4.63
N ALA A 7 2.75 -10.30 4.42
CA ALA A 7 2.50 -8.98 4.93
C ALA A 7 3.43 -8.05 4.13
N SER A 8 2.90 -7.33 3.16
CA SER A 8 3.65 -6.24 2.54
C SER A 8 3.01 -4.92 2.97
N SER A 9 3.75 -4.15 3.76
CA SER A 9 3.33 -2.80 4.16
C SER A 9 3.67 -1.80 3.06
N ILE A 10 2.65 -1.14 2.54
CA ILE A 10 2.78 0.01 1.65
C ILE A 10 3.05 1.23 2.51
N ARG A 11 4.05 2.02 2.10
CA ARG A 11 4.40 3.30 2.74
C ARG A 11 3.86 4.42 1.88
N VAL A 12 3.07 5.31 2.46
CA VAL A 12 2.46 6.44 1.76
C VAL A 12 2.93 7.74 2.37
N SER A 13 3.41 8.62 1.52
CA SER A 13 3.92 9.95 1.85
C SER A 13 3.13 11.01 1.08
N PRO A 14 3.03 12.23 1.63
CA PRO A 14 2.50 13.36 0.88
C PRO A 14 3.41 13.67 -0.32
N ALA A 15 2.81 14.09 -1.43
CA ALA A 15 3.51 14.52 -2.63
C ALA A 15 2.80 15.76 -3.22
N MET A 16 3.46 16.48 -4.14
CA MET A 16 2.82 17.62 -4.81
C MET A 16 1.55 17.16 -5.52
N GLY A 17 0.40 17.72 -5.13
CA GLY A 17 -0.90 17.39 -5.71
C GLY A 17 -1.55 16.09 -5.21
N GLY A 18 -1.06 15.49 -4.11
CA GLY A 18 -1.72 14.33 -3.49
C GLY A 18 -0.79 13.48 -2.65
N PHE A 19 -0.78 12.18 -2.94
CA PHE A 19 -0.01 11.19 -2.19
C PHE A 19 0.79 10.28 -3.11
N VAL A 20 1.94 9.82 -2.64
CA VAL A 20 2.76 8.80 -3.30
C VAL A 20 2.89 7.58 -2.40
N ALA A 21 2.63 6.42 -2.95
CA ALA A 21 2.80 5.13 -2.30
C ALA A 21 4.00 4.39 -2.87
N THR A 22 4.76 3.76 -1.98
CA THR A 22 5.92 2.93 -2.32
C THR A 22 5.73 1.50 -1.85
N LEU A 23 6.07 0.55 -2.73
CA LEU A 23 5.98 -0.89 -2.47
C LEU A 23 6.98 -1.63 -3.37
N ARG A 24 7.89 -2.42 -2.79
CA ARG A 24 8.88 -3.24 -3.52
C ARG A 24 9.62 -2.47 -4.63
N GLY A 25 10.08 -1.25 -4.35
CA GLY A 25 10.77 -0.38 -5.32
C GLY A 25 9.85 0.29 -6.36
N GLN A 26 8.57 -0.07 -6.41
CA GLN A 26 7.57 0.57 -7.26
C GLN A 26 6.95 1.79 -6.58
N ARG A 27 6.50 2.74 -7.41
CA ARG A 27 5.81 3.97 -7.00
C ARG A 27 4.51 4.15 -7.75
N ALA A 28 3.49 4.65 -7.05
CA ALA A 28 2.26 5.14 -7.65
C ALA A 28 1.76 6.37 -6.90
N THR A 29 1.16 7.30 -7.65
CA THR A 29 0.53 8.49 -7.10
C THR A 29 -0.99 8.32 -7.07
N GLY A 30 -1.65 9.05 -6.19
CA GLY A 30 -3.10 9.10 -6.09
C GLY A 30 -3.56 10.42 -5.49
N ARG A 31 -4.82 10.79 -5.78
CA ARG A 31 -5.44 11.98 -5.18
C ARG A 31 -5.65 11.81 -3.68
N THR A 32 -5.98 10.58 -3.26
CA THR A 32 -6.04 10.20 -1.85
C THR A 32 -4.91 9.24 -1.49
N HIS A 33 -4.56 9.19 -0.20
CA HIS A 33 -3.55 8.26 0.32
C HIS A 33 -3.93 6.79 0.07
N ARG A 34 -5.22 6.46 0.12
CA ARG A 34 -5.74 5.12 -0.18
C ARG A 34 -5.63 4.79 -1.67
N ASP A 35 -5.93 5.73 -2.56
CA ASP A 35 -5.81 5.51 -4.01
C ASP A 35 -4.36 5.24 -4.41
N ALA A 36 -3.42 6.02 -3.87
CA ALA A 36 -1.99 5.81 -4.10
C ALA A 36 -1.58 4.39 -3.66
N ALA A 37 -2.03 3.97 -2.46
CA ALA A 37 -1.76 2.64 -1.94
C ALA A 37 -2.35 1.53 -2.84
N LEU A 38 -3.61 1.68 -3.26
CA LEU A 38 -4.26 0.71 -4.13
C LEU A 38 -3.59 0.64 -5.51
N ALA A 39 -3.20 1.78 -6.07
CA ALA A 39 -2.52 1.86 -7.36
C ALA A 39 -1.17 1.14 -7.34
N VAL A 40 -0.34 1.34 -6.30
CA VAL A 40 0.95 0.64 -6.22
C VAL A 40 0.77 -0.85 -5.90
N ALA A 41 -0.23 -1.22 -5.09
CA ALA A 41 -0.57 -2.61 -4.83
C ALA A 41 -0.95 -3.36 -6.11
N ARG A 42 -1.78 -2.73 -6.96
CA ARG A 42 -2.20 -3.29 -8.25
C ARG A 42 -1.05 -3.46 -9.23
N LYS A 43 -0.08 -2.54 -9.24
CA LYS A 43 1.15 -2.66 -10.05
C LYS A 43 2.00 -3.88 -9.65
N VAL A 44 2.06 -4.20 -8.36
CA VAL A 44 2.95 -5.27 -7.85
C VAL A 44 2.28 -6.64 -7.85
N TYR A 45 0.98 -6.71 -7.54
CA TYR A 45 0.27 -7.98 -7.29
C TYR A 45 -0.91 -8.24 -8.25
N GLY A 46 -1.22 -7.31 -9.17
CA GLY A 46 -2.33 -7.44 -10.11
C GLY A 46 -3.65 -6.83 -9.62
N ALA A 47 -4.70 -6.93 -10.45
CA ALA A 47 -5.96 -6.21 -10.23
C ALA A 47 -6.75 -6.66 -8.98
N LYS A 48 -6.66 -7.93 -8.59
CA LYS A 48 -7.41 -8.53 -7.47
C LYS A 48 -6.68 -8.34 -6.13
N VAL A 49 -6.49 -7.09 -5.73
CA VAL A 49 -5.91 -6.73 -4.43
C VAL A 49 -6.78 -5.73 -3.68
N SER A 50 -6.71 -5.82 -2.35
CA SER A 50 -7.28 -4.84 -1.44
C SER A 50 -6.21 -4.34 -0.49
N VAL A 51 -6.40 -3.13 0.01
CA VAL A 51 -5.52 -2.50 1.00
C VAL A 51 -6.32 -2.13 2.24
N ARG A 52 -5.74 -2.38 3.41
CA ARG A 52 -6.31 -2.03 4.72
C ARG A 52 -5.35 -1.13 5.48
N SER A 53 -5.88 -0.12 6.17
CA SER A 53 -5.04 0.77 6.97
C SER A 53 -4.28 -0.01 8.05
N ASP A 54 -3.02 0.34 8.22
CA ASP A 54 -2.13 -0.17 9.27
C ASP A 54 -1.75 0.96 10.23
N TYR A 55 -1.23 0.58 11.39
CA TYR A 55 -0.61 1.53 12.30
C TYR A 55 0.74 1.99 11.76
N LEU A 56 1.05 3.27 11.99
CA LEU A 56 2.38 3.80 11.74
C LEU A 56 3.37 3.16 12.71
N ARG A 57 4.55 2.81 12.19
CA ARG A 57 5.69 2.42 13.01
C ARG A 57 6.40 3.67 13.54
N ARG A 58 7.13 3.55 14.65
CA ARG A 58 7.91 4.67 15.21
C ARG A 58 8.91 5.28 14.22
N SER A 59 9.41 4.49 13.26
CA SER A 59 10.33 4.95 12.22
C SER A 59 9.65 5.67 11.05
N ASP A 60 8.33 5.58 10.91
CA ASP A 60 7.60 6.11 9.75
C ASP A 60 7.60 7.64 9.68
N PRO A 61 7.38 8.38 10.78
CA PRO A 61 7.47 9.84 10.76
C PRO A 61 8.86 10.36 10.34
N ALA A 62 9.93 9.70 10.79
CA ALA A 62 11.30 10.05 10.41
C ALA A 62 11.57 9.86 8.90
N ALA A 63 10.80 8.98 8.24
CA ALA A 63 10.84 8.75 6.80
C ALA A 63 9.77 9.55 6.03
N ASN A 64 9.13 10.53 6.67
CA ASN A 64 8.02 11.31 6.11
C ASN A 64 6.85 10.43 5.59
N ILE A 65 6.59 9.31 6.25
CA ILE A 65 5.47 8.42 5.94
C ILE A 65 4.30 8.82 6.84
N GLN A 66 3.20 9.22 6.22
CA GLN A 66 1.98 9.65 6.92
C GLN A 66 0.94 8.54 7.03
N TYR A 67 0.93 7.59 6.09
CA TYR A 67 0.00 6.47 6.12
C TYR A 67 0.71 5.17 5.77
N ARG A 68 0.26 4.10 6.41
CA ARG A 68 0.72 2.73 6.13
C ARG A 68 -0.49 1.85 5.82
N TYR A 69 -0.32 0.98 4.85
CA TYR A 69 -1.37 0.02 4.45
C TYR A 69 -0.83 -1.40 4.37
N HIS A 70 -1.62 -2.36 4.82
CA HIS A 70 -1.41 -3.77 4.54
C HIS A 70 -2.13 -4.19 3.26
N ILE A 71 -1.46 -5.01 2.48
CA ILE A 71 -2.05 -5.63 1.29
C ILE A 71 -2.70 -6.93 1.70
N THR A 72 -3.97 -7.08 1.34
CA THR A 72 -4.71 -8.33 1.43
C THR A 72 -4.98 -8.82 0.03
N HIS A 73 -4.47 -10.01 -0.31
CA HIS A 73 -4.81 -10.71 -1.55
C HIS A 73 -5.79 -11.84 -1.25
N GLN A 74 -6.73 -12.07 -2.15
CA GLN A 74 -7.44 -13.33 -2.21
C GLN A 74 -6.59 -14.27 -3.08
N ARG A 75 -5.74 -15.09 -2.47
CA ARG A 75 -5.10 -16.20 -3.18
C ARG A 75 -6.10 -17.35 -3.23
N GLY A 76 -6.80 -17.49 -4.36
CA GLY A 76 -7.79 -18.55 -4.56
C GLY A 76 -8.83 -18.19 -5.61
N ALA A 77 -8.43 -18.26 -6.88
CA ALA A 77 -9.29 -18.49 -8.05
C ALA A 77 -8.37 -18.61 -9.28
N ALA A 78 -7.59 -19.68 -9.31
CA ALA A 78 -6.94 -20.21 -10.50
C ALA A 78 -7.02 -21.73 -10.39
#